data_AF-A0A9D9U1F1-F1
#
_entry.id   AF-A0A9D9U1F1-F1
#
_cell.length_a   1.000
_cell.length_b   1.000
_cell.length_c   1.000
_cell.angle_alpha   90.00
_cell.angle_beta   90.00
_cell.angle_gamma   90.00
#
_symmetry.space_group_name_H-M   'P 1'
#
loop_
_entity.id
_entity.type
_entity.pdbx_description
1 polymer ?
#
loop_
_entity_poly.entity_id
_entity_poly.type
_entity_poly.pdbx_seq_one_letter_code
_entity_poly.pdbx_strand_id
1 'polypeptide(L)'
;MNQPIKEKLPGKPRILVAPLDWGLGHATRCIPIIRELVEQGCIVTLAGNGKQAELLLQEFPDLAMLPLQGYDIKYAKSSFGLIKNIIFQTPKLLRSIRNEHLWLQRIVEEYGFDAVISDNRYGLYHKKIPSIFITHQLTIKSPFGKWTEKMLQRRNYKYINRFTECWVPDYESENNLAGDLSHPTLKPTT
;
A
#
# COMPACT_ATOMS: atom_id res chain seq x y z
N MET A 1 16.03 -16.59 4.37
CA MET A 1 17.37 -15.96 4.36
C MET A 1 17.18 -14.62 3.68
N ASN A 2 17.31 -13.48 4.38
CA ASN A 2 17.18 -12.16 3.73
C ASN A 2 18.39 -11.96 2.82
N GLN A 3 18.16 -11.71 1.53
CA GLN A 3 19.24 -11.33 0.62
C GLN A 3 19.84 -9.99 1.05
N PRO A 4 21.17 -9.82 0.92
CA PRO A 4 21.82 -8.56 1.26
C PRO A 4 21.31 -7.44 0.36
N ILE A 5 21.02 -6.27 0.95
CA ILE A 5 20.55 -5.10 0.21
C ILE A 5 21.74 -4.55 -0.59
N LYS A 6 21.63 -4.54 -1.92
CA LYS A 6 22.68 -4.07 -2.85
C LYS A 6 23.09 -2.64 -2.55
N GLU A 7 24.38 -2.32 -2.57
CA GLU A 7 24.89 -0.94 -2.40
C GLU A 7 24.24 0.05 -3.38
N LYS A 8 24.07 1.31 -2.95
CA LYS A 8 23.50 2.36 -3.79
C LYS A 8 24.52 2.78 -4.86
N LEU A 9 24.28 2.37 -6.10
CA LEU A 9 25.07 2.85 -7.24
C LEU A 9 24.67 4.29 -7.60
N PRO A 10 25.63 5.15 -7.98
CA PRO A 10 25.33 6.52 -8.39
C PRO A 10 24.38 6.54 -9.60
N GLY A 11 23.35 7.39 -9.53
CA GLY A 11 22.37 7.58 -10.61
C GLY A 11 21.23 6.58 -10.67
N LYS A 12 21.18 5.54 -9.81
CA LYS A 12 20.08 4.57 -9.77
C LYS A 12 19.17 4.81 -8.55
N PRO A 13 17.91 5.21 -8.74
CA PRO A 13 16.97 5.39 -7.63
C PRO A 13 16.75 4.08 -6.85
N ARG A 14 16.76 4.15 -5.51
CA ARG A 14 16.36 3.05 -4.63
C ARG A 14 14.90 3.19 -4.25
N ILE A 15 14.09 2.20 -4.61
CA ILE A 15 12.64 2.25 -4.43
C ILE A 15 12.21 1.13 -3.50
N LEU A 16 11.49 1.50 -2.45
CA LEU A 16 10.82 0.54 -1.57
C LEU A 16 9.42 0.26 -2.11
N VAL A 17 9.06 -1.01 -2.32
CA VAL A 17 7.70 -1.42 -2.71
C VAL A 17 7.11 -2.32 -1.64
N ALA A 18 5.94 -1.96 -1.11
CA ALA A 18 5.34 -2.63 0.04
C ALA A 18 3.86 -2.97 -0.16
N PRO A 19 3.56 -4.17 -0.70
CA PRO A 19 2.20 -4.69 -0.86
C PRO A 19 1.46 -4.89 0.47
N LEU A 20 0.13 -4.71 0.49
CA LEU A 20 -0.69 -5.06 1.66
C LEU A 20 -0.69 -6.59 1.89
N ASP A 21 -0.77 -7.00 3.15
CA ASP A 21 -0.75 -8.40 3.59
C ASP A 21 -2.11 -9.09 3.63
N TRP A 22 -3.12 -8.49 2.99
CA TRP A 22 -4.53 -8.86 3.11
C TRP A 22 -5.00 -9.85 2.03
N GLY A 23 -4.07 -10.60 1.45
CA GLY A 23 -4.31 -11.57 0.38
C GLY A 23 -3.33 -11.38 -0.78
N LEU A 24 -3.23 -12.41 -1.62
CA LEU A 24 -2.25 -12.43 -2.72
C LEU A 24 -2.55 -11.39 -3.82
N GLY A 25 -3.81 -10.95 -3.97
CA GLY A 25 -4.20 -9.97 -4.98
C GLY A 25 -3.46 -8.62 -4.88
N HIS A 26 -3.06 -8.24 -3.67
CA HIS A 26 -2.24 -7.05 -3.43
C HIS A 26 -0.80 -7.23 -3.93
N ALA A 27 -0.24 -8.42 -3.77
CA ALA A 27 1.09 -8.76 -4.25
C ALA A 27 1.11 -8.81 -5.79
N THR A 28 0.14 -9.53 -6.37
CA THR A 28 0.09 -9.75 -7.82
C THR A 28 -0.08 -8.47 -8.62
N ARG A 29 -0.88 -7.51 -8.12
CA ARG A 29 -1.03 -6.21 -8.79
C ARG A 29 0.22 -5.34 -8.73
N CYS A 30 1.11 -5.56 -7.76
CA CYS A 30 2.37 -4.84 -7.67
C CYS A 30 3.44 -5.43 -8.59
N ILE A 31 3.29 -6.67 -9.08
CA ILE A 31 4.24 -7.33 -10.00
C ILE A 31 4.55 -6.48 -11.24
N PRO A 32 3.57 -5.98 -12.03
CA PRO A 32 3.89 -5.19 -13.22
C PRO A 32 4.64 -3.89 -12.87
N ILE A 33 4.31 -3.26 -11.75
CA ILE A 33 5.00 -2.06 -11.26
C ILE A 33 6.45 -2.40 -10.90
N ILE A 34 6.66 -3.50 -10.17
CA ILE A 34 8.01 -3.95 -9.77
C ILE A 34 8.84 -4.29 -11.02
N ARG A 35 8.27 -4.97 -12.02
CA ARG A 35 8.95 -5.28 -13.29
C ARG A 35 9.40 -4.01 -14.00
N GLU A 36 8.48 -3.05 -14.18
CA GLU A 36 8.79 -1.77 -14.84
C GLU A 36 9.92 -1.02 -14.12
N LEU A 37 9.88 -0.95 -12.78
CA LEU A 37 10.94 -0.30 -12.01
C LEU A 37 12.31 -0.96 -12.22
N VAL A 38 12.35 -2.30 -12.26
CA VAL A 38 13.57 -3.06 -12.52
C VAL A 38 14.06 -2.83 -13.96
N GLU A 39 13.16 -2.82 -14.94
CA GLU A 39 13.46 -2.56 -16.35
C GLU A 39 14.02 -1.15 -16.57
N GLN A 40 13.51 -0.15 -15.84
CA GLN A 40 14.06 1.21 -15.80
C GLN A 40 15.39 1.32 -15.03
N GLY A 41 15.90 0.19 -14.49
CA GLY A 41 17.19 0.13 -13.82
C GLY A 41 17.18 0.62 -12.36
N CYS A 42 16.00 0.74 -11.74
CA CYS A 42 15.89 1.08 -10.32
C CYS A 42 16.38 -0.06 -9.43
N ILE A 43 16.89 0.29 -8.25
CA ILE A 43 17.22 -0.67 -7.20
C ILE A 43 15.96 -0.88 -6.36
N VAL A 44 15.20 -1.94 -6.66
CA VAL A 44 13.97 -2.24 -5.95
C VAL A 44 14.24 -3.07 -4.69
N THR A 45 13.64 -2.68 -3.58
CA THR A 45 13.57 -3.48 -2.35
C THR A 45 12.11 -3.69 -2.00
N LEU A 46 11.75 -4.94 -1.74
CA LEU A 46 10.41 -5.34 -1.33
C LEU A 46 10.28 -5.24 0.18
N ALA A 47 9.06 -5.02 0.67
CA ALA A 47 8.76 -5.12 2.09
C ALA A 47 7.44 -5.83 2.33
N GLY A 48 7.45 -6.80 3.24
CA GLY A 48 6.27 -7.59 3.55
C GLY A 48 6.57 -8.74 4.52
N ASN A 49 5.58 -9.63 4.66
CA ASN A 49 5.68 -10.84 5.47
C ASN A 49 4.77 -11.94 4.88
N GLY A 50 4.88 -13.16 5.42
CA GLY A 50 3.97 -14.26 5.09
C GLY A 50 3.86 -14.60 3.60
N LYS A 51 2.68 -15.07 3.19
CA LYS A 51 2.45 -15.62 1.85
C LYS A 51 2.65 -14.62 0.71
N GLN A 52 2.36 -13.33 0.91
CA GLN A 52 2.62 -12.36 -0.15
C GLN A 52 4.11 -12.12 -0.36
N ALA A 53 4.91 -12.14 0.71
CA ALA A 53 6.36 -12.02 0.59
C ALA A 53 6.95 -13.24 -0.11
N GLU A 54 6.46 -14.45 0.19
CA GLU A 54 6.84 -15.68 -0.50
C GLU A 54 6.55 -15.61 -2.00
N LEU A 55 5.35 -15.17 -2.39
CA LEU A 55 4.98 -14.99 -3.81
C LEU A 55 5.92 -14.02 -4.52
N LEU A 56 6.17 -12.85 -3.92
CA LEU A 56 7.04 -11.84 -4.56
C LEU A 56 8.49 -12.31 -4.66
N LEU A 57 8.98 -13.08 -3.70
CA LEU A 57 10.32 -13.68 -3.76
C LEU A 57 10.42 -14.81 -4.79
N GLN A 58 9.31 -15.50 -5.08
CA GLN A 58 9.26 -16.46 -6.19
C GLN A 58 9.32 -15.76 -7.55
N GLU A 59 8.59 -14.66 -7.71
CA GLU A 59 8.58 -13.84 -8.94
C GLU A 59 9.87 -13.04 -9.14
N PHE A 60 10.47 -12.57 -8.04
CA PHE A 60 11.63 -11.70 -8.03
C PHE A 60 12.71 -12.23 -7.08
N PRO A 61 13.33 -13.37 -7.40
CA PRO A 61 14.28 -14.03 -6.50
C PRO A 61 15.54 -13.21 -6.24
N ASP A 62 15.86 -12.21 -7.07
CA ASP A 62 17.06 -11.37 -6.94
C ASP A 62 16.83 -10.03 -6.20
N LEU A 63 15.60 -9.78 -5.74
CA LEU A 63 15.25 -8.57 -5.00
C LEU A 63 15.39 -8.78 -3.50
N ALA A 64 15.94 -7.77 -2.83
CA ALA A 64 15.98 -7.74 -1.38
C ALA A 64 14.56 -7.61 -0.80
N MET A 65 14.30 -8.27 0.33
CA MET A 65 13.03 -8.21 1.05
C MET A 65 13.30 -7.81 2.50
N LEU A 66 12.66 -6.72 2.93
CA LEU A 66 12.67 -6.26 4.30
C LEU A 66 11.44 -6.80 5.06
N PRO A 67 11.62 -7.27 6.31
CA PRO A 67 10.49 -7.68 7.12
C PRO A 67 9.65 -6.46 7.49
N LEU A 68 8.38 -6.50 7.11
CA LEU A 68 7.40 -5.49 7.47
C LEU A 68 6.22 -6.18 8.16
N GLN A 69 5.87 -5.69 9.35
CA GLN A 69 4.78 -6.27 10.11
C GLN A 69 3.45 -6.10 9.36
N GLY A 70 2.71 -7.20 9.28
CA GLY A 70 1.34 -7.23 8.80
C GLY A 70 0.35 -6.53 9.72
N TYR A 71 -0.86 -6.31 9.24
CA TYR A 71 -1.97 -5.82 10.06
C TYR A 71 -2.69 -6.95 10.83
N ASP A 72 -2.42 -8.22 10.49
CA ASP A 72 -3.01 -9.41 11.10
C ASP A 72 -4.55 -9.32 11.21
N ILE A 73 -5.21 -8.88 10.13
CA ILE A 73 -6.68 -8.79 10.11
C ILE A 73 -7.24 -10.17 9.82
N LYS A 74 -7.99 -10.72 10.78
CA LYS A 74 -8.78 -11.93 10.58
C LYS A 74 -10.07 -11.58 9.83
N TYR A 75 -10.18 -12.05 8.59
CA TYR A 75 -11.39 -11.87 7.79
C TYR A 75 -12.59 -12.58 8.43
N ALA A 76 -13.68 -11.83 8.65
CA ALA A 76 -14.96 -12.40 9.07
C ALA A 76 -15.74 -12.91 7.86
N LYS A 77 -16.43 -14.05 7.99
CA LYS A 77 -17.20 -14.72 6.92
C LYS A 77 -18.46 -13.94 6.45
N SER A 78 -18.76 -12.76 7.00
CA SER A 78 -19.95 -11.96 6.69
C SER A 78 -19.61 -10.47 6.61
N SER A 79 -20.13 -9.76 5.60
CA SER A 79 -19.89 -8.33 5.33
C SER A 79 -20.27 -7.41 6.50
N PHE A 80 -21.34 -7.73 7.24
CA PHE A 80 -21.76 -6.96 8.42
C PHE A 80 -20.88 -7.26 9.66
N GLY A 81 -20.45 -8.52 9.81
CA GLY A 81 -19.45 -8.91 10.81
C GLY A 81 -18.07 -8.29 10.55
N LEU A 82 -17.73 -8.08 9.27
CA LEU A 82 -16.48 -7.46 8.83
C LEU A 82 -16.45 -5.97 9.24
N ILE A 83 -17.52 -5.21 9.03
CA ILE A 83 -17.62 -3.80 9.45
C ILE A 83 -17.52 -3.66 10.98
N LYS A 84 -18.26 -4.48 11.73
CA LYS A 84 -18.21 -4.47 13.21
C LYS A 84 -16.80 -4.82 13.70
N ASN A 85 -16.17 -5.84 13.11
CA ASN A 85 -14.81 -6.24 13.46
C ASN A 85 -13.76 -5.20 13.07
N ILE A 86 -13.92 -4.46 11.98
CA ILE A 86 -13.04 -3.33 11.61
C ILE A 86 -13.16 -2.21 12.63
N ILE A 87 -14.38 -1.86 13.06
CA ILE A 87 -14.59 -0.79 14.05
C ILE A 87 -13.89 -1.15 15.38
N PHE A 88 -14.09 -2.37 15.90
CA PHE A 88 -13.42 -2.80 17.13
C PHE A 88 -11.90 -2.97 16.96
N GLN A 89 -11.41 -3.30 15.76
CA GLN A 89 -9.97 -3.38 15.47
C GLN A 89 -9.34 -2.04 15.08
N THR A 90 -10.12 -0.96 14.97
CA THR A 90 -9.61 0.35 14.53
C THR A 90 -8.46 0.86 15.41
N PRO A 91 -8.49 0.74 16.76
CA PRO A 91 -7.33 1.13 17.58
C PRO A 91 -6.06 0.34 17.25
N LYS A 92 -6.20 -0.98 17.02
CA LYS A 92 -5.09 -1.84 16.60
C LYS A 92 -4.56 -1.41 15.23
N LEU A 93 -5.46 -1.15 14.27
CA LEU A 93 -5.12 -0.67 12.94
C LEU A 93 -4.34 0.65 13.00
N LEU A 94 -4.81 1.63 13.77
CA LEU A 94 -4.13 2.92 13.95
C LEU A 94 -2.75 2.76 14.59
N ARG A 95 -2.60 1.83 15.54
CA ARG A 95 -1.30 1.50 16.12
C ARG A 95 -0.37 0.85 15.08
N SER A 96 -0.87 -0.05 14.25
CA SER A 96 -0.10 -0.64 13.15
C SER A 96 0.34 0.42 12.13
N ILE A 97 -0.54 1.33 11.73
CA ILE A 97 -0.20 2.48 10.85
C ILE A 97 0.91 3.33 11.47
N ARG A 98 0.85 3.60 12.78
CA ARG A 98 1.91 4.34 13.48
C ARG A 98 3.23 3.57 13.49
N ASN A 99 3.20 2.27 13.74
CA ASN A 99 4.39 1.42 13.75
C ASN A 99 5.03 1.33 12.36
N GLU A 100 4.23 1.19 11.31
CA GLU A 100 4.70 1.26 9.91
C GLU A 100 5.40 2.58 9.63
N HIS A 101 4.83 3.70 10.08
CA HIS A 101 5.42 5.01 9.85
C HIS A 101 6.78 5.17 10.53
N LEU A 102 6.88 4.74 11.79
CA LEU A 102 8.16 4.74 12.52
C LEU A 102 9.17 3.77 11.92
N TRP A 103 8.70 2.62 11.42
CA TRP A 103 9.55 1.67 10.71
C TRP A 103 10.09 2.28 9.42
N LEU A 104 9.23 2.91 8.62
CA LEU A 104 9.61 3.55 7.36
C LEU A 104 10.64 4.67 7.59
N GLN A 105 10.43 5.53 8.60
CA GLN A 105 11.40 6.58 8.93
C GLN A 105 12.80 6.02 9.17
N ARG A 106 12.91 4.93 9.94
CA ARG A 106 14.21 4.30 10.21
C ARG A 106 14.84 3.69 8.96
N ILE A 107 14.09 2.91 8.19
CA ILE A 107 14.66 2.20 7.04
C ILE A 107 14.99 3.12 5.87
N VAL A 108 14.29 4.26 5.73
CA VAL A 108 14.64 5.30 4.75
C VAL A 108 15.99 5.92 5.08
N GLU A 109 16.26 6.19 6.35
CA GLU A 109 17.55 6.72 6.81
C GLU A 109 18.66 5.66 6.73
N GLU A 110 18.37 4.43 7.14
CA GLU A 110 19.34 3.32 7.17
C GLU A 110 19.77 2.87 5.78
N TYR A 111 18.83 2.75 4.84
CA TYR A 111 19.09 2.24 3.49
C TYR A 111 19.08 3.31 2.40
N GLY A 112 18.78 4.57 2.72
CA GLY A 112 18.85 5.67 1.75
C GLY A 112 17.90 5.51 0.56
N PHE A 113 16.64 5.12 0.84
CA PHE A 113 15.58 5.03 -0.16
C PHE A 113 15.25 6.41 -0.75
N ASP A 114 15.03 6.46 -2.06
CA ASP A 114 14.71 7.67 -2.81
C ASP A 114 13.20 7.84 -3.03
N ALA A 115 12.44 6.74 -2.98
CA ALA A 115 10.98 6.75 -3.06
C ALA A 115 10.37 5.52 -2.37
N VAL A 116 9.10 5.61 -2.01
CA VAL A 116 8.30 4.49 -1.50
C VAL A 116 7.00 4.34 -2.29
N ILE A 117 6.68 3.11 -2.68
CA ILE A 117 5.40 2.71 -3.25
C ILE A 117 4.68 1.84 -2.23
N SER A 118 3.59 2.39 -1.70
CA SER A 118 2.74 1.77 -0.69
C SER A 118 1.46 1.28 -1.31
N ASP A 119 1.14 0.01 -1.10
CA ASP A 119 -0.11 -0.56 -1.56
C ASP A 119 -1.11 -0.68 -0.42
N ASN A 120 -2.09 0.22 -0.33
CA ASN A 120 -3.07 0.28 0.77
C ASN A 120 -2.46 0.24 2.21
N ARG A 121 -1.18 0.59 2.39
CA ARG A 121 -0.51 0.73 3.70
C ARG A 121 -0.36 2.20 4.09
N TYR A 122 -1.29 2.69 4.91
CA TYR A 122 -1.40 4.12 5.23
C TYR A 122 -0.25 4.68 6.08
N GLY A 123 0.58 3.84 6.70
CA GLY A 123 1.75 4.29 7.47
C GLY A 123 2.97 4.58 6.61
N LEU A 124 3.00 4.10 5.37
CA LEU A 124 4.18 4.15 4.51
C LEU A 124 4.29 5.44 3.68
N TYR A 125 4.20 6.57 4.34
CA TYR A 125 4.44 7.89 3.76
C TYR A 125 5.66 8.56 4.42
N HIS A 126 6.37 9.38 3.67
CA HIS A 126 7.56 10.08 4.14
C HIS A 126 7.58 11.54 3.67
N LYS A 127 8.05 12.47 4.52
CA LYS A 127 8.01 13.91 4.21
C LYS A 127 9.11 14.37 3.24
N LYS A 128 10.22 13.64 3.17
CA LYS A 128 11.42 14.05 2.41
C LYS A 128 11.57 13.33 1.06
N ILE A 129 10.86 12.22 0.85
CA ILE A 129 10.97 11.42 -0.36
C ILE A 129 9.58 11.19 -0.95
N PRO A 130 9.44 11.12 -2.28
CA PRO A 130 8.20 10.75 -2.93
C PRO A 130 7.60 9.48 -2.32
N SER A 131 6.33 9.56 -1.96
CA SER A 131 5.56 8.44 -1.41
C SER A 131 4.30 8.25 -2.23
N ILE A 132 4.19 7.12 -2.91
CA ILE A 132 3.06 6.79 -3.79
C ILE A 132 2.12 5.86 -3.04
N PHE A 133 0.82 6.15 -3.05
CA PHE A 133 -0.21 5.28 -2.50
C PHE A 133 -1.00 4.60 -3.61
N ILE A 134 -1.09 3.27 -3.59
CA ILE A 134 -1.89 2.49 -4.53
C ILE A 134 -3.17 2.03 -3.83
N THR A 135 -4.33 2.31 -4.44
CA THR A 135 -5.63 1.85 -3.94
C THR A 135 -6.64 1.63 -5.06
N HIS A 136 -7.64 0.76 -4.84
CA HIS A 136 -8.77 0.54 -5.74
C HIS A 136 -10.09 1.09 -5.18
N GLN A 137 -10.10 1.53 -3.92
CA GLN A 137 -11.32 1.91 -3.22
C GLN A 137 -11.15 3.30 -2.64
N LEU A 138 -11.39 4.31 -3.49
CA LEU A 138 -11.47 5.69 -3.02
C LEU A 138 -12.79 5.95 -2.28
N THR A 139 -13.83 5.17 -2.58
CA THR A 139 -15.16 5.28 -1.97
C THR A 139 -15.42 4.10 -1.02
N ILE A 140 -15.62 4.37 0.26
CA ILE A 140 -16.05 3.36 1.25
C ILE A 140 -17.58 3.38 1.29
N LYS A 141 -18.23 2.39 0.66
CA LYS A 141 -19.70 2.23 0.74
C LYS A 141 -20.10 1.86 2.16
N SER A 142 -21.09 2.56 2.72
CA SER A 142 -21.54 2.40 4.10
C SER A 142 -23.01 1.98 4.12
N PRO A 143 -23.38 0.90 4.81
CA PRO A 143 -24.78 0.49 4.93
C PRO A 143 -25.62 1.47 5.78
N PHE A 144 -24.99 2.48 6.40
CA PHE A 144 -25.64 3.46 7.27
C PHE A 144 -26.01 4.78 6.57
N GLY A 145 -25.91 4.83 5.23
CA GLY A 145 -26.40 5.93 4.38
C GLY A 145 -25.31 6.91 3.89
N LYS A 146 -25.69 7.78 2.94
CA LYS A 146 -24.76 8.68 2.21
C LYS A 146 -23.95 9.64 3.09
N TRP A 147 -24.44 9.98 4.29
CA TRP A 147 -23.72 10.87 5.21
C TRP A 147 -22.52 10.19 5.86
N THR A 148 -22.64 8.93 6.28
CA THR A 148 -21.53 8.16 6.86
C THR A 148 -20.47 7.86 5.80
N GLU A 149 -20.87 7.62 4.55
CA GLU A 149 -19.95 7.49 3.40
C GLU A 149 -19.09 8.74 3.22
N LYS A 150 -19.71 9.93 3.19
CA LYS A 150 -18.98 11.21 3.08
C LYS A 150 -18.02 11.43 4.25
N MET A 151 -18.41 11.07 5.47
CA MET A 151 -17.54 11.19 6.63
C MET A 151 -16.34 10.24 6.53
N LEU A 152 -16.57 8.98 6.17
CA LEU A 152 -15.53 7.97 6.01
C LEU A 152 -14.57 8.35 4.87
N GLN A 153 -15.09 8.82 3.74
CA GLN A 153 -14.29 9.31 2.62
C GLN A 153 -13.41 10.49 3.03
N ARG A 154 -13.94 11.50 3.73
CA ARG A 154 -13.13 12.62 4.23
C ARG A 154 -12.01 12.16 5.15
N ARG A 155 -12.29 11.19 6.03
CA ARG A 155 -11.26 10.60 6.89
C ARG A 155 -10.22 9.84 6.08
N ASN A 156 -10.65 9.04 5.10
CA ASN A 156 -9.75 8.29 4.22
C ASN A 156 -8.81 9.24 3.46
N TYR A 157 -9.36 10.31 2.89
CA TYR A 157 -8.58 11.30 2.14
C TYR A 157 -7.60 12.04 3.03
N LYS A 158 -7.90 12.23 4.32
CA LYS A 158 -6.92 12.77 5.27
C LYS A 158 -5.68 11.88 5.44
N TYR A 159 -5.80 10.56 5.24
CA TYR A 159 -4.65 9.65 5.23
C TYR A 159 -3.97 9.61 3.86
N ILE A 160 -4.75 9.54 2.78
CA ILE A 160 -4.23 9.51 1.39
C ILE A 160 -3.45 10.80 1.07
N ASN A 161 -3.94 11.96 1.51
CA ASN A 161 -3.30 13.26 1.28
C ASN A 161 -1.97 13.46 2.04
N ARG A 162 -1.44 12.42 2.70
CA ARG A 162 -0.07 12.41 3.25
C ARG A 162 0.96 11.89 2.27
N PHE A 163 0.50 11.25 1.21
CA PHE A 163 1.31 10.73 0.12
C PHE A 163 1.51 11.83 -0.92
N THR A 164 2.59 11.69 -1.69
CA THR A 164 2.91 12.57 -2.81
C THR A 164 1.91 12.36 -3.95
N GLU A 165 1.57 11.11 -4.25
CA GLU A 165 0.63 10.74 -5.30
C GLU A 165 -0.25 9.57 -4.87
N CYS A 166 -1.43 9.46 -5.48
CA CYS A 166 -2.33 8.33 -5.33
C CYS A 166 -2.62 7.68 -6.69
N TRP A 167 -2.16 6.45 -6.89
CA TRP A 167 -2.43 5.67 -8.09
C TRP A 167 -3.65 4.77 -7.87
N VAL A 168 -4.60 4.84 -8.82
CA VAL A 168 -5.77 3.97 -8.86
C VAL A 168 -5.66 3.11 -10.13
N PRO A 169 -5.17 1.87 -10.01
CA PRO A 169 -4.96 1.00 -11.17
C PRO A 169 -6.30 0.35 -11.58
N ASP A 170 -7.21 1.16 -12.11
CA ASP A 170 -8.40 0.71 -12.83
C ASP A 170 -8.39 1.33 -14.23
N TYR A 171 -8.71 0.52 -15.24
CA TYR A 171 -8.79 0.94 -16.64
C TYR A 171 -9.88 2.01 -16.81
N GLU A 172 -9.60 3.10 -17.53
CA GLU A 172 -10.58 4.10 -18.00
C GLU A 172 -11.55 3.53 -19.09
N SER A 173 -11.89 2.24 -19.07
CA SER A 173 -12.86 1.69 -20.02
C SER A 173 -14.29 1.85 -19.48
N GLU A 174 -15.17 2.41 -20.30
CA GLU A 174 -16.59 2.69 -20.08
C GLU A 174 -17.47 1.46 -19.73
N ASN A 175 -16.89 0.29 -19.41
CA ASN A 175 -17.60 -0.96 -19.15
C ASN A 175 -16.99 -1.77 -17.99
N ASN A 176 -16.89 -1.17 -16.79
CA ASN A 176 -16.28 -1.84 -15.64
C ASN A 176 -17.28 -2.40 -14.61
N LEU A 177 -17.06 -3.66 -14.23
CA LEU A 177 -17.73 -4.40 -13.14
C LEU A 177 -17.47 -3.79 -11.73
N ALA A 178 -16.63 -2.75 -11.61
CA ALA A 178 -16.24 -2.08 -10.36
C ALA A 178 -17.08 -0.84 -9.99
N GLY A 179 -17.78 -0.22 -10.96
CA GLY A 179 -18.73 0.90 -10.73
C GLY A 179 -18.23 2.03 -9.82
N ASP A 180 -19.10 2.58 -8.95
CA ASP A 180 -18.84 3.75 -8.07
C ASP A 180 -17.70 3.59 -7.03
N LEU A 181 -17.09 2.40 -6.92
CA LEU A 181 -16.07 2.12 -5.89
C LEU A 181 -14.72 2.75 -6.23
N SER A 182 -14.42 2.86 -7.52
CA SER A 182 -13.14 3.29 -8.06
C SER A 182 -13.17 4.70 -8.67
N HIS A 183 -14.36 5.24 -8.98
CA HIS A 183 -14.51 6.57 -9.59
C HIS A 183 -15.43 7.51 -8.77
N PRO A 184 -14.97 8.03 -7.61
CA PRO A 184 -15.71 9.08 -6.92
C PRO A 184 -15.70 10.38 -7.74
N THR A 185 -16.78 11.16 -7.61
CA THR A 185 -16.90 12.51 -8.20
C THR A 185 -15.88 13.52 -7.68
N LEU A 186 -15.24 13.24 -6.54
CA LEU A 186 -14.16 14.03 -5.95
C LEU A 186 -12.91 13.15 -5.86
N LYS A 187 -11.88 13.51 -6.62
CA LYS A 187 -10.56 12.87 -6.56
C LYS A 187 -9.71 13.48 -5.42
N PRO A 188 -8.76 12.74 -4.83
CA PRO A 188 -7.78 13.32 -3.91
C PRO A 188 -6.95 14.41 -4.62
N THR A 189 -6.45 15.37 -3.86
CA THR A 189 -5.67 16.52 -4.38
C THR A 189 -4.20 16.17 -4.64
N THR A 190 -3.78 14.97 -4.23
CA THR A 190 -2.44 14.43 -4.45
C THR A 190 -2.16 14.22 -5.92
#